data_AF-A0A2D4PL78-F1
#
_entry.id   AF-A0A2D4PL78-F1
#
_cell.length_a   1.000
_cell.length_b   1.000
_cell.length_c   1.000
_cell.angle_alpha   90.00
_cell.angle_beta   90.00
_cell.angle_gamma   90.00
#
_symmetry.space_group_name_H-M   'P 1'
#
loop_
_entity.id
_entity.type
_entity.pdbx_description
1 polymer ?
#
loop_
_entity_poly.entity_id
_entity_poly.type
_entity_poly.pdbx_seq_one_letter_code
_entity_poly.pdbx_strand_id
1 'polypeptide(L)'
;ELNYFLKENNNEATMKQNIWNTMKAIIRGITISYTAKRNKEKYAQQNKLQQRIRELEIQLQSTSKDLRLQNQMTVTKHKLNLIEQEGMVANLNRTRQVYFEQANKPGRWLSYKLKKEKEKRLIYQLIDGKGDPQQGIEQKKEIVCKYFKDLYKKEEVNENTISFLGETKDK
;
A
#
# COMPACT_ATOMS: atom_id res chain seq x y z
N GLU A 1 26.25 -15.29 8.73
CA GLU A 1 25.13 -15.71 9.61
C GLU A 1 23.94 -16.25 8.83
N LEU A 2 23.29 -15.45 7.98
CA LEU A 2 22.09 -15.89 7.23
C LEU A 2 22.34 -17.10 6.30
N ASN A 3 23.42 -17.07 5.53
CA ASN A 3 23.79 -18.17 4.62
C ASN A 3 24.09 -19.47 5.38
N TYR A 4 24.71 -19.35 6.57
CA TYR A 4 24.98 -20.48 7.44
C TYR A 4 23.66 -21.05 8.00
N PHE A 5 22.78 -20.18 8.52
CA PHE A 5 21.45 -20.60 8.99
C PHE A 5 20.66 -21.36 7.92
N LEU A 6 20.60 -20.83 6.69
CA LEU A 6 19.86 -21.48 5.60
C LEU A 6 20.47 -22.81 5.18
N LYS A 7 21.81 -22.93 5.19
CA LYS A 7 22.49 -24.19 4.87
C LYS A 7 22.16 -25.30 5.89
N GLU A 8 22.15 -24.97 7.18
CA GLU A 8 21.95 -25.95 8.25
C GLU A 8 20.48 -26.32 8.48
N ASN A 9 19.54 -25.39 8.24
CA ASN A 9 18.13 -25.56 8.59
C ASN A 9 17.23 -25.90 7.40
N ASN A 10 17.72 -25.87 6.17
CA ASN A 10 16.94 -26.23 4.98
C ASN A 10 16.93 -27.75 4.73
N ASN A 11 16.52 -28.51 5.75
CA ASN A 11 16.30 -29.96 5.68
C ASN A 11 14.79 -30.27 5.56
N GLU A 12 14.45 -31.52 5.24
CA GLU A 12 13.05 -31.97 5.12
C GLU A 12 12.34 -32.07 6.49
N ALA A 13 13.11 -32.17 7.57
CA ALA A 13 12.61 -32.27 8.94
C ALA A 13 12.03 -30.95 9.47
N THR A 14 12.50 -29.80 8.98
CA THR A 14 12.07 -28.49 9.49
C THR A 14 10.95 -27.89 8.65
N MET A 15 9.83 -27.54 9.30
CA MET A 15 8.73 -26.84 8.65
C MET A 15 9.20 -25.53 8.01
N LYS A 16 8.88 -25.31 6.72
CA LYS A 16 9.29 -24.10 5.98
C LYS A 16 8.85 -22.79 6.65
N GLN A 17 7.72 -22.81 7.36
CA GLN A 17 7.23 -21.67 8.14
C GLN A 17 8.17 -21.29 9.30
N ASN A 18 8.76 -22.27 9.98
CA ASN A 18 9.73 -22.04 11.05
C ASN A 18 11.01 -21.45 10.48
N ILE A 19 11.50 -21.97 9.36
CA ILE A 19 12.66 -21.42 8.64
C ILE A 19 12.42 -19.94 8.30
N TRP A 20 11.26 -19.61 7.73
CA TRP A 20 10.89 -18.23 7.38
C TRP A 20 10.83 -17.31 8.61
N ASN A 21 10.22 -17.76 9.71
CA ASN A 21 10.10 -16.97 10.93
C ASN A 21 11.46 -16.70 11.58
N THR A 22 12.31 -17.71 11.69
CA THR A 22 13.66 -17.58 12.25
C THR A 22 14.56 -16.74 11.34
N MET A 23 14.47 -16.91 10.02
CA MET A 23 15.19 -16.09 9.05
C MET A 23 14.85 -14.60 9.22
N LYS A 24 13.56 -14.25 9.34
CA LYS A 24 13.14 -12.87 9.62
C LYS A 24 13.70 -12.35 10.94
N ALA A 25 13.75 -13.17 11.98
CA ALA A 25 14.29 -12.78 13.28
C ALA A 25 15.81 -12.47 13.19
N ILE A 26 16.58 -13.33 12.51
CA ILE A 26 18.01 -13.12 12.27
C ILE A 26 18.26 -11.83 11.49
N ILE A 27 17.56 -11.63 10.37
CA ILE A 27 17.70 -10.42 9.55
C ILE A 27 17.38 -9.17 10.37
N ARG A 28 16.32 -9.19 11.18
CA ARG A 28 15.98 -8.09 12.08
C ARG A 28 17.08 -7.83 13.10
N GLY A 29 17.59 -8.87 13.75
CA GLY A 29 18.68 -8.74 14.74
C GLY A 29 19.93 -8.10 14.13
N ILE A 30 20.36 -8.57 12.96
CA ILE A 30 21.49 -8.00 12.22
C ILE A 30 21.22 -6.53 11.86
N THR A 31 20.03 -6.23 11.34
CA THR A 31 19.64 -4.86 10.95
C THR A 31 19.64 -3.91 12.15
N ILE A 32 19.10 -4.35 13.30
CA ILE A 32 19.04 -3.57 14.54
C ILE A 32 20.46 -3.31 15.05
N SER A 33 21.31 -4.34 15.13
CA SER A 33 22.70 -4.22 15.58
C SER A 33 23.50 -3.25 14.71
N TYR A 34 23.43 -3.43 13.38
CA TYR A 34 24.08 -2.56 12.41
C TYR A 34 23.61 -1.10 12.56
N THR A 35 22.29 -0.89 12.64
CA THR A 35 21.70 0.45 12.77
C THR A 35 22.08 1.10 14.10
N ALA A 36 22.09 0.36 15.20
CA ALA A 36 22.51 0.85 16.51
C ALA A 36 23.97 1.30 16.50
N LYS A 37 24.87 0.49 15.93
CA LYS A 37 26.29 0.85 15.76
C LYS A 37 26.43 2.13 14.93
N ARG A 38 25.79 2.17 13.76
CA ARG A 38 25.83 3.33 12.85
C ARG A 38 25.29 4.61 13.50
N ASN A 39 24.21 4.51 14.27
CA ASN A 39 23.65 5.64 15.01
C ASN A 39 24.63 6.16 16.07
N LYS A 40 25.30 5.25 16.80
CA LYS A 40 26.32 5.61 17.79
C LYS A 40 27.50 6.33 17.12
N GLU A 41 27.96 5.84 15.99
CA GLU A 41 29.04 6.48 15.20
C GLU A 41 28.62 7.86 14.70
N LYS A 42 27.40 7.99 14.14
CA LYS A 42 26.85 9.26 13.67
C LYS A 42 26.76 10.28 14.82
N TYR A 43 26.26 9.86 15.98
CA TYR A 43 26.19 10.73 17.17
C TYR A 43 27.58 11.16 17.66
N ALA A 44 28.55 10.23 17.69
CA ALA A 44 29.92 10.57 18.04
C ALA A 44 30.56 11.57 17.07
N GLN A 45 30.29 11.44 15.76
CA GLN A 45 30.75 12.39 14.74
C GLN A 45 30.11 13.78 14.93
N GLN A 46 28.80 13.85 15.18
CA GLN A 46 28.10 15.11 15.48
C GLN A 46 28.71 15.81 16.70
N ASN A 47 28.90 15.07 17.80
CA ASN A 47 29.49 15.62 19.02
C ASN A 47 30.92 16.14 18.78
N LYS A 48 31.74 15.42 18.02
CA LYS A 48 33.09 15.88 17.64
C LYS A 48 33.04 17.18 16.83
N LEU A 49 32.14 17.30 15.86
CA LEU A 49 31.98 18.52 15.08
C LEU A 49 31.50 19.70 15.94
N GLN A 50 30.55 19.46 16.85
CA GLN A 50 30.07 20.49 17.78
C GLN A 50 31.15 20.94 18.78
N GLN A 51 31.97 20.02 19.28
CA GLN A 51 33.14 20.36 20.10
C GLN A 51 34.14 21.19 19.29
N ARG A 52 34.43 20.80 18.06
CA ARG A 52 35.33 21.54 17.19
C ARG A 52 34.83 22.96 16.88
N ILE A 53 33.52 23.13 16.69
CA ILE A 53 32.90 24.45 16.53
C ILE A 53 33.12 25.30 17.78
N ARG A 54 32.88 24.75 18.98
CA ARG A 54 33.13 25.47 20.25
C ARG A 54 34.58 25.89 20.43
N GLU A 55 35.54 25.00 20.12
CA GLU A 55 36.97 25.33 20.17
C GLU A 55 37.31 26.47 19.22
N LEU A 56 36.82 26.40 17.97
CA LEU A 56 37.05 27.43 16.97
C LEU A 56 36.40 28.77 17.39
N GLU A 57 35.24 28.76 18.05
CA GLU A 57 34.58 29.95 18.57
C GLU A 57 35.43 30.64 19.65
N ILE A 58 35.99 29.87 20.59
CA ILE A 58 36.90 30.39 21.62
C ILE A 58 38.15 31.00 21.00
N GLN A 59 38.74 30.34 19.99
CA GLN A 59 39.92 30.86 19.28
C GLN A 59 39.61 32.13 18.49
N LEU A 60 38.41 32.24 17.91
CA LEU A 60 37.98 33.44 17.19
C LEU A 60 37.68 34.61 18.12
N GLN A 61 37.24 34.35 19.35
CA GLN A 61 37.05 35.41 20.35
C GLN A 61 38.38 36.08 20.72
N SER A 62 39.47 35.31 20.84
CA SER A 62 40.80 35.86 21.11
C SER A 62 41.48 36.42 19.86
N THR A 63 41.23 35.82 18.69
CA THR A 63 41.86 36.20 17.41
C THR A 63 40.80 36.52 16.35
N SER A 64 40.11 37.66 16.52
CA SER A 64 38.90 38.03 15.77
C SER A 64 39.05 38.12 14.25
N LYS A 65 40.26 38.37 13.72
CA LYS A 65 40.51 38.61 12.28
C LYS A 65 41.21 37.46 11.54
N ASP A 66 41.36 36.28 12.15
CA ASP A 66 41.99 35.16 11.46
C ASP A 66 41.04 34.52 10.43
N LEU A 67 41.28 34.83 9.15
CA LEU A 67 40.51 34.30 8.02
C LEU A 67 40.60 32.77 7.92
N ARG A 68 41.72 32.17 8.35
CA ARG A 68 41.92 30.72 8.32
C ARG A 68 41.00 30.02 9.31
N LEU A 69 40.86 30.57 10.53
CA LEU A 69 39.95 30.04 11.54
C LEU A 69 38.48 30.19 11.12
N GLN A 70 38.12 31.32 10.51
CA GLN A 70 36.78 31.52 9.96
C GLN A 70 36.44 30.51 8.86
N ASN A 71 37.37 30.24 7.95
CA ASN A 71 37.17 29.23 6.92
C ASN A 71 37.01 27.82 7.51
N GLN A 72 37.83 27.45 8.51
CA GLN A 72 37.68 26.17 9.21
C GLN A 72 36.32 26.05 9.93
N MET A 73 35.84 27.16 10.52
CA MET A 73 34.52 27.22 11.14
C MET A 73 33.42 26.94 10.13
N THR A 74 33.44 27.66 9.00
CA THR A 74 32.44 27.52 7.93
C THR A 74 32.41 26.08 7.40
N VAL A 75 33.57 25.48 7.14
CA VAL A 75 33.68 24.09 6.70
C VAL A 75 33.12 23.12 7.74
N THR A 76 33.42 23.33 9.03
CA THR A 76 32.95 22.44 10.11
C THR A 76 31.43 22.55 10.31
N LYS A 77 30.88 23.77 10.26
CA LYS A 77 29.43 24.01 10.28
C LYS A 77 28.73 23.38 9.07
N HIS A 78 29.32 23.49 7.88
CA HIS A 78 28.78 22.85 6.68
C HIS A 78 28.75 21.32 6.81
N LYS A 79 29.83 20.70 7.31
CA LYS A 79 29.87 19.26 7.60
C LYS A 79 28.78 18.83 8.58
N LEU A 80 28.53 19.61 9.63
CA LEU A 80 27.44 19.33 10.58
C LEU A 80 26.07 19.41 9.90
N ASN A 81 25.86 20.44 9.08
CA ASN A 81 24.59 20.63 8.35
C ASN A 81 24.28 19.46 7.41
N LEU A 82 25.28 18.93 6.68
CA LEU A 82 25.08 17.75 5.81
C LEU A 82 24.55 16.53 6.60
N ILE A 83 25.11 16.28 7.78
CA ILE A 83 24.69 15.17 8.66
C ILE A 83 23.25 15.35 9.15
N GLU A 84 22.86 16.59 9.46
CA GLU A 84 21.49 16.96 9.85
C GLU A 84 20.50 16.80 8.69
N GLN A 85 20.86 17.26 7.49
CA GLN A 85 20.05 17.12 6.27
C GLN A 85 19.76 15.65 5.97
N GLU A 86 20.75 14.76 6.06
CA GLU A 86 20.51 13.31 5.94
C GLU A 86 19.47 12.80 6.95
N GLY A 87 19.50 13.31 8.18
CA GLY A 87 18.53 12.98 9.22
C GLY A 87 17.11 13.47 8.86
N MET A 88 17.01 14.68 8.29
CA MET A 88 15.75 15.23 7.81
C MET A 88 15.16 14.40 6.67
N VAL A 89 15.97 13.95 5.72
CA VAL A 89 15.52 13.06 4.64
C VAL A 89 14.99 11.73 5.19
N ALA A 90 15.69 11.14 6.16
CA ALA A 90 15.22 9.92 6.82
C ALA A 90 13.89 10.13 7.55
N ASN A 91 13.71 11.26 8.23
CA ASN A 91 12.44 11.61 8.88
C ASN A 91 11.31 11.82 7.88
N LEU A 92 11.57 12.50 6.76
CA LEU A 92 10.59 12.67 5.68
C LEU A 92 10.15 11.33 5.09
N ASN A 93 11.07 10.38 4.93
CA ASN A 93 10.74 9.03 4.50
C ASN A 93 9.90 8.27 5.54
N ARG A 94 10.18 8.44 6.85
CA ARG A 94 9.34 7.87 7.92
C ARG A 94 7.94 8.47 7.94
N THR A 95 7.77 9.77 7.70
CA THR A 95 6.44 10.38 7.59
C THR A 95 5.62 9.73 6.47
N ARG A 96 6.28 9.32 5.37
CA ARG A 96 5.64 8.60 4.27
C ARG A 96 5.37 7.12 4.56
N GLN A 97 5.93 6.54 5.62
CA GLN A 97 5.74 5.15 6.01
C GLN A 97 4.26 4.82 6.27
N VAL A 98 3.49 5.79 6.77
CA VAL A 98 2.04 5.67 6.99
C VAL A 98 1.31 5.22 5.71
N TYR A 99 1.73 5.71 4.54
CA TYR A 99 1.12 5.30 3.28
C TYR A 99 1.37 3.82 2.96
N PHE A 100 2.56 3.31 3.27
CA PHE A 100 2.90 1.90 3.06
C PHE A 100 2.18 0.97 4.04
N GLU A 101 2.11 1.36 5.32
CA GLU A 101 1.39 0.58 6.34
C GLU A 101 -0.12 0.53 6.07
N GLN A 102 -0.67 1.58 5.48
CA GLN A 102 -2.07 1.67 5.10
C GLN A 102 -2.37 1.13 3.69
N ALA A 103 -1.36 0.81 2.87
CA ALA A 103 -1.55 0.38 1.48
C ALA A 103 -2.36 -0.91 1.35
N ASN A 104 -2.18 -1.85 2.28
CA ASN A 104 -2.89 -3.14 2.27
C ASN A 104 -4.28 -3.08 2.92
N LYS A 105 -4.62 -1.97 3.59
CA LYS A 105 -5.97 -1.76 4.09
C LYS A 105 -6.73 -1.05 2.96
N PRO A 106 -7.93 -1.52 2.56
CA PRO A 106 -8.80 -0.72 1.73
C PRO A 106 -8.93 0.65 2.40
N GLY A 107 -8.32 1.67 1.81
CA GLY A 107 -8.41 3.01 2.37
C GLY A 107 -9.89 3.39 2.52
N ARG A 108 -10.20 4.36 3.38
CA ARG A 108 -11.59 4.86 3.57
C ARG A 108 -12.31 5.09 2.24
N TRP A 109 -11.58 5.55 1.22
CA TRP A 109 -12.05 5.75 -0.13
C TRP A 109 -12.40 4.45 -0.88
N LEU A 110 -11.60 3.38 -0.78
CA LEU A 110 -11.92 2.10 -1.41
C LEU A 110 -13.16 1.47 -0.76
N SER A 111 -13.25 1.50 0.57
CA SER A 111 -14.45 1.04 1.30
C SER A 111 -15.69 1.85 0.91
N TYR A 112 -15.57 3.17 0.78
CA TYR A 112 -16.64 4.03 0.29
C TYR A 112 -17.04 3.71 -1.15
N LYS A 113 -16.07 3.54 -2.06
CA LYS A 113 -16.30 3.17 -3.46
C LYS A 113 -17.01 1.82 -3.58
N LEU A 114 -16.55 0.80 -2.85
CA LEU A 114 -17.19 -0.52 -2.80
C LEU A 114 -18.62 -0.44 -2.25
N LYS A 115 -18.84 0.34 -1.19
CA LYS A 115 -20.19 0.59 -0.65
C LYS A 115 -21.08 1.25 -1.70
N LYS A 116 -20.61 2.28 -2.40
CA LYS A 116 -21.37 2.97 -3.45
C LYS A 116 -21.68 2.06 -4.64
N GLU A 117 -20.73 1.23 -5.07
CA GLU A 117 -20.96 0.24 -6.12
C GLU A 117 -21.98 -0.84 -5.70
N LYS A 118 -21.95 -1.27 -4.43
CA LYS A 118 -22.95 -2.20 -3.88
C LYS A 118 -24.34 -1.56 -3.81
N GLU A 119 -24.44 -0.31 -3.38
CA GLU A 119 -25.69 0.47 -3.34
C GLU A 119 -26.31 0.61 -4.74
N LYS A 120 -25.51 0.92 -5.78
CA LYS A 120 -25.99 1.01 -7.17
C LYS A 120 -26.55 -0.30 -7.71
N ARG A 121 -25.96 -1.44 -7.34
CA ARG A 121 -26.40 -2.77 -7.77
C ARG A 121 -27.55 -3.33 -6.93
N LEU A 122 -27.89 -2.69 -5.81
CA LEU A 122 -28.92 -3.18 -4.90
C LEU A 122 -30.31 -2.83 -5.44
N ILE A 123 -31.07 -3.86 -5.80
CA ILE A 123 -32.48 -3.71 -6.16
C ILE A 123 -33.30 -3.60 -4.87
N TYR A 124 -33.71 -2.37 -4.53
CA TYR A 124 -34.44 -2.09 -3.28
C TYR A 124 -35.88 -2.58 -3.29
N GLN A 125 -36.59 -2.46 -4.42
CA GLN A 125 -37.97 -2.92 -4.58
C GLN A 125 -38.22 -3.34 -6.03
N LEU A 126 -39.15 -4.27 -6.22
CA LEU A 126 -39.68 -4.65 -7.53
C LEU A 126 -41.20 -4.49 -7.50
N ILE A 127 -41.78 -4.09 -8.62
CA ILE A 127 -43.23 -3.93 -8.76
C ILE A 127 -43.80 -5.28 -9.21
N ASP A 128 -44.80 -5.79 -8.52
CA ASP A 128 -45.51 -7.01 -8.91
C ASP A 128 -46.48 -6.73 -10.08
N GLY A 129 -47.00 -7.77 -10.74
CA GLY A 129 -47.97 -7.64 -11.83
C GLY A 129 -49.28 -6.93 -11.47
N LYS A 130 -49.55 -6.73 -10.17
CA LYS A 130 -50.69 -5.96 -9.64
C LYS A 130 -50.39 -4.48 -9.41
N GLY A 131 -49.14 -4.04 -9.59
CA GLY A 131 -48.70 -2.66 -9.37
C GLY A 131 -48.14 -2.35 -7.98
N ASP A 132 -48.17 -3.31 -7.04
CA ASP A 132 -47.69 -3.10 -5.67
C ASP A 132 -46.16 -3.28 -5.54
N PRO A 133 -45.45 -2.37 -4.85
CA PRO A 133 -44.01 -2.48 -4.63
C PRO A 133 -43.69 -3.53 -3.55
N GLN A 134 -42.90 -4.54 -3.91
CA GLN A 134 -42.44 -5.61 -3.03
C GLN A 134 -40.95 -5.45 -2.67
N GLN A 135 -40.65 -5.52 -1.38
CA GLN A 135 -39.29 -5.35 -0.84
C GLN A 135 -38.64 -6.67 -0.40
N GLY A 136 -39.45 -7.70 -0.10
CA GLY A 136 -38.99 -9.00 0.36
C GLY A 136 -38.20 -9.78 -0.68
N ILE A 137 -37.20 -10.54 -0.24
CA ILE A 137 -36.29 -11.29 -1.13
C ILE A 137 -37.05 -12.37 -1.91
N GLU A 138 -37.91 -13.13 -1.27
CA GLU A 138 -38.68 -14.20 -1.93
C GLU A 138 -39.68 -13.63 -2.95
N GLN A 139 -40.39 -12.56 -2.60
CA GLN A 139 -41.31 -11.86 -3.51
C GLN A 139 -40.58 -11.34 -4.76
N LYS A 140 -39.39 -10.75 -4.58
CA LYS A 140 -38.55 -10.29 -5.70
C LYS A 140 -38.14 -11.44 -6.62
N LYS A 141 -37.76 -12.60 -6.06
CA LYS A 141 -37.42 -13.79 -6.86
C LYS A 141 -38.62 -14.26 -7.67
N GLU A 142 -39.81 -14.32 -7.07
CA GLU A 142 -41.03 -14.72 -7.76
C GLU A 142 -41.37 -13.78 -8.93
N ILE A 143 -41.29 -12.47 -8.72
CA ILE A 143 -41.53 -11.45 -9.76
C ILE A 143 -40.55 -11.65 -10.93
N VAL A 144 -39.26 -11.77 -10.63
CA VAL A 144 -38.21 -11.98 -11.65
C VAL A 144 -38.43 -13.30 -12.40
N CYS A 145 -38.76 -14.38 -11.69
CA CYS A 145 -39.06 -15.67 -12.27
C CYS A 145 -40.28 -15.63 -13.21
N LYS A 146 -41.37 -14.96 -12.81
CA LYS A 146 -42.55 -14.78 -13.67
C LYS A 146 -42.21 -13.98 -14.93
N TYR A 147 -41.54 -12.85 -14.76
CA TYR A 147 -41.11 -11.99 -15.87
C TYR A 147 -40.29 -12.75 -16.93
N PHE A 148 -39.26 -13.48 -16.51
CA PHE A 148 -38.44 -14.24 -17.44
C PHE A 148 -39.17 -15.45 -18.03
N LYS A 149 -40.05 -16.11 -17.27
CA LYS A 149 -40.91 -17.16 -17.82
C LYS A 149 -41.77 -16.61 -18.97
N ASP A 150 -42.35 -15.43 -18.79
CA ASP A 150 -43.16 -14.80 -19.83
C ASP A 150 -42.31 -14.34 -21.02
N LEU A 151 -41.12 -13.77 -20.78
CA LEU A 151 -40.21 -13.32 -21.83
C LEU A 151 -39.72 -14.46 -22.73
N TYR A 152 -39.52 -15.65 -22.16
CA TYR A 152 -39.04 -16.84 -22.89
C TYR A 152 -40.16 -17.83 -23.21
N LYS A 153 -41.44 -17.47 -23.04
CA LYS A 153 -42.52 -18.26 -23.63
C LYS A 153 -42.36 -18.22 -25.14
N LYS A 154 -42.19 -19.40 -25.74
CA LYS A 154 -42.17 -19.56 -27.18
C LYS A 154 -43.54 -19.12 -27.70
N GLU A 155 -43.57 -18.14 -28.60
CA GLU A 155 -44.81 -17.85 -29.33
C GLU A 155 -45.22 -19.12 -30.06
N GLU A 156 -46.43 -19.62 -29.79
CA GLU A 156 -47.09 -20.59 -30.66
C GLU A 156 -47.47 -19.84 -31.93
N VAL A 157 -46.51 -19.70 -32.83
CA VAL A 157 -46.78 -19.26 -34.18
C VAL A 157 -47.54 -20.39 -34.85
N ASN A 158 -48.82 -20.18 -35.16
CA ASN A 158 -49.58 -21.06 -36.03
C ASN A 158 -48.78 -21.27 -37.32
N GLU A 159 -48.47 -22.53 -37.66
CA GLU A 159 -47.72 -22.92 -38.87
C GLU A 159 -48.34 -22.36 -40.16
N ASN A 160 -49.61 -21.95 -40.12
CA ASN A 160 -50.33 -21.39 -41.27
C ASN A 160 -50.03 -19.91 -41.56
N THR A 161 -49.29 -19.19 -40.70
CA THR A 161 -49.01 -17.75 -40.90
C THR A 161 -47.55 -17.44 -41.25
N ILE A 162 -46.65 -18.42 -41.19
CA ILE A 162 -45.29 -18.26 -41.71
C ILE A 162 -45.30 -18.63 -43.19
N SER A 163 -45.82 -17.73 -44.02
CA SER A 163 -45.47 -17.74 -45.45
C SER A 163 -43.98 -17.41 -45.54
N PHE A 164 -43.17 -18.48 -45.61
CA PHE A 164 -41.74 -18.39 -45.75
C PHE A 164 -41.43 -17.61 -47.04
N LEU A 165 -40.73 -16.48 -46.90
CA LEU A 165 -40.12 -15.71 -47.99
C LEU A 165 -39.07 -16.57 -48.70
N GLY A 166 -39.53 -17.48 -49.57
CA GLY A 166 -38.70 -18.47 -50.22
C GLY A 166 -39.30 -19.01 -51.52
N GLU A 167 -39.71 -18.12 -52.41
CA GLU A 167 -39.69 -18.42 -53.84
C GLU A 167 -38.81 -17.37 -54.55
N THR A 168 -37.49 -17.49 -54.36
CA THR A 168 -36.57 -17.04 -55.41
C THR A 168 -36.66 -18.07 -56.52
N LYS A 169 -37.45 -17.75 -57.56
CA LYS A 169 -37.48 -18.48 -58.83
C LYS A 169 -36.10 -18.36 -59.49
N ASP A 170 -35.33 -19.44 -59.41
CA ASP A 170 -34.22 -19.67 -60.33
C ASP A 170 -34.72 -20.50 -61.52
N LYS A 171 -34.38 -19.98 -62.72
CA LYS A 171 -34.63 -20.45 -64.10
C LYS A 171 -35.92 -19.98 -64.79
#